data_AF-A0A538IS38-F1
#
_entry.id   AF-A0A538IS38-F1
#
_cell.length_a   1.000
_cell.length_b   1.000
_cell.length_c   1.000
_cell.angle_alpha   90.00
_cell.angle_beta   90.00
_cell.angle_gamma   90.00
#
_symmetry.space_group_name_H-M   'P 1'
#
loop_
_entity.id
_entity.type
_entity.pdbx_description
1 polymer ?
#
loop_
_entity_poly.entity_id
_entity_poly.type
_entity_poly.pdbx_seq_one_letter_code
_entity_poly.pdbx_strand_id
1 'polypeptide(L)'
;MDPLRMVRVIAFARAAFGAALAVKTTEMLRLMVRNEEPTGSLFLFARVVGIRDLVLGVGTLAATFGDESDTRRWATTCLASDIADTIAGAAASRYVGRGGAAGAALASLPFVAGGAWSLRGLPKG
;
A
#
# COMPACT_ATOMS: atom_id res chain seq x y z
N MET A 1 -5.29 12.36 -16.97
CA MET A 1 -3.93 12.05 -16.45
C MET A 1 -3.31 11.00 -17.34
N ASP A 2 -1.99 11.04 -17.53
CA ASP A 2 -1.24 9.97 -18.17
C ASP A 2 -1.16 8.74 -17.22
N PRO A 3 -1.51 7.53 -17.67
CA PRO A 3 -1.41 6.31 -16.87
C PRO A 3 -0.02 6.07 -16.26
N LEU A 4 1.06 6.31 -17.02
CA LEU A 4 2.42 6.11 -16.51
C LEU A 4 2.76 7.10 -15.39
N ARG A 5 2.35 8.36 -15.55
CA ARG A 5 2.48 9.37 -14.50
C ARG A 5 1.73 8.97 -13.22
N MET A 6 0.53 8.41 -13.35
CA MET A 6 -0.23 7.93 -12.18
C MET A 6 0.45 6.75 -11.49
N VAL A 7 0.98 5.78 -12.25
CA VAL A 7 1.79 4.67 -11.69
C VAL A 7 2.94 5.24 -10.86
N ARG A 8 3.68 6.22 -11.39
CA ARG A 8 4.79 6.87 -10.68
C ARG A 8 4.34 7.56 -9.40
N VAL A 9 3.22 8.30 -9.44
CA VAL A 9 2.68 8.98 -8.26
C VAL A 9 2.28 7.98 -7.18
N ILE A 10 1.56 6.93 -7.53
CA ILE A 10 1.12 5.89 -6.59
C ILE A 10 2.32 5.14 -6.02
N ALA A 11 3.27 4.76 -6.88
CA ALA A 11 4.47 4.04 -6.48
C ALA A 11 5.35 4.88 -5.54
N PHE A 12 5.49 6.18 -5.82
CA PHE A 12 6.19 7.11 -4.93
C PHE A 12 5.47 7.27 -3.60
N ALA A 13 4.15 7.50 -3.61
CA ALA A 13 3.36 7.64 -2.38
C ALA A 13 3.48 6.39 -1.50
N ARG A 14 3.39 5.20 -2.11
CA ARG A 14 3.60 3.92 -1.42
C ARG A 14 5.01 3.81 -0.87
N ALA A 15 6.04 4.11 -1.67
CA ALA A 15 7.43 4.02 -1.21
C ALA A 15 7.69 4.95 -0.02
N ALA A 16 7.22 6.19 -0.10
CA ALA A 16 7.38 7.18 0.96
C ALA A 16 6.64 6.78 2.24
N PHE A 17 5.39 6.33 2.10
CA PHE A 17 4.60 5.82 3.23
C PHE A 17 5.23 4.59 3.87
N GLY A 18 5.68 3.63 3.04
CA GLY A 18 6.37 2.43 3.47
C GLY A 18 7.67 2.73 4.21
N ALA A 19 8.49 3.65 3.68
CA ALA A 19 9.71 4.12 4.34
C ALA A 19 9.41 4.77 5.70
N ALA A 20 8.39 5.64 5.76
CA ALA A 20 7.98 6.28 7.01
C ALA A 20 7.54 5.24 8.04
N LEU A 21 6.74 4.25 7.63
CA LEU A 21 6.25 3.20 8.51
C LEU A 21 7.35 2.22 8.94
N ALA A 22 8.34 1.97 8.07
CA ALA A 22 9.48 1.10 8.35
C ALA A 22 10.52 1.75 9.29
N VAL A 23 10.79 3.05 9.13
CA VAL A 23 11.83 3.76 9.91
C VAL A 23 11.25 4.40 11.17
N LYS A 24 10.11 5.08 11.04
CA LYS A 24 9.44 5.86 12.09
C LYS A 24 8.16 5.15 12.57
N THR A 25 8.26 3.84 12.78
CA THR A 25 7.11 2.98 13.11
C THR A 25 6.36 3.47 14.34
N THR A 26 7.07 3.86 15.41
CA THR A 26 6.47 4.33 16.66
C THR A 26 5.66 5.61 16.45
N GLU A 27 6.24 6.59 15.75
CA GLU A 27 5.60 7.88 15.48
C GLU A 27 4.37 7.71 14.59
N MET A 28 4.48 6.88 13.55
CA MET A 28 3.37 6.55 12.66
C MET A 28 2.22 5.86 13.41
N LEU A 29 2.53 4.89 14.27
CA LEU A 29 1.52 4.19 15.06
C LEU A 29 0.84 5.12 16.07
N ARG A 30 1.57 6.05 16.71
CA ARG A 30 0.95 7.04 17.61
C ARG A 30 0.00 7.99 16.89
N LEU A 31 0.24 8.28 15.61
CA LEU A 31 -0.67 9.09 14.79
C LEU A 31 -1.92 8.31 14.36
N MET A 32 -1.78 7.01 14.10
CA MET A 32 -2.85 6.14 13.60
C MET A 32 -3.73 5.56 14.71
N VAL A 33 -3.13 5.24 15.86
CA VAL A 33 -3.79 4.64 17.02
C VAL A 33 -3.86 5.70 18.11
N ARG A 34 -4.99 6.39 18.22
CA ARG A 34 -5.24 7.32 19.31
C ARG A 34 -5.52 6.53 20.60
N ASN A 35 -4.82 6.90 21.67
CA ASN A 35 -5.09 6.55 23.07
C ASN A 35 -4.56 5.20 23.61
N GLU A 36 -3.72 4.45 22.89
CA GLU A 36 -3.06 3.24 23.42
C GLU A 36 -1.59 3.13 22.99
N GLU A 37 -0.73 2.62 23.88
CA GLU A 37 0.65 2.25 23.55
C GLU A 37 0.62 1.05 22.58
N PRO A 38 1.27 1.13 21.40
CA PRO A 38 1.25 0.05 20.44
C PRO A 38 1.86 -1.23 21.02
N THR A 39 1.16 -2.35 20.87
CA THR A 39 1.71 -3.66 21.26
C THR A 39 2.95 -3.98 20.43
N GLY A 40 3.88 -4.78 20.98
CA GLY A 40 5.08 -5.20 20.25
C GLY A 40 4.77 -5.95 18.94
N SER A 41 3.66 -6.69 18.90
CA SER A 41 3.19 -7.37 17.69
C SER A 41 2.66 -6.39 16.64
N LEU A 42 1.91 -5.36 17.05
CA LEU A 42 1.46 -4.30 16.15
C LEU A 42 2.64 -3.49 15.60
N PHE A 43 3.64 -3.20 16.45
CA PHE A 43 4.88 -2.56 16.02
C PHE A 43 5.59 -3.36 14.92
N LEU A 44 5.84 -4.65 15.16
CA LEU A 44 6.51 -5.50 14.19
C LEU A 44 5.70 -5.62 12.90
N PHE A 45 4.38 -5.81 13.02
CA PHE A 45 3.47 -5.88 11.88
C PHE A 45 3.54 -4.62 11.02
N ALA A 46 3.39 -3.43 11.63
CA ALA A 46 3.48 -2.16 10.92
C ALA A 46 4.84 -1.99 10.24
N ARG A 47 5.93 -2.35 10.91
CA ARG A 47 7.28 -2.27 10.32
C ARG A 47 7.44 -3.17 9.10
N VAL A 48 6.94 -4.40 9.15
CA VAL A 48 6.99 -5.35 8.02
C VAL A 48 6.12 -4.86 6.86
N VAL A 49 4.91 -4.37 7.14
CA VAL A 49 4.04 -3.74 6.13
C VAL A 49 4.75 -2.54 5.48
N GLY A 50 5.42 -1.70 6.27
CA GLY A 50 6.19 -0.58 5.77
C GLY A 50 7.33 -1.00 4.84
N ILE A 51 8.09 -2.04 5.21
CA ILE A 51 9.16 -2.59 4.37
C ILE A 51 8.60 -3.13 3.05
N ARG A 52 7.49 -3.87 3.10
CA ARG A 52 6.81 -4.38 1.90
C ARG A 52 6.41 -3.24 0.97
N ASP A 53 5.75 -2.22 1.50
CA ASP A 53 5.27 -1.09 0.70
C ASP A 53 6.44 -0.29 0.13
N LEU A 54 7.52 -0.12 0.88
CA LEU A 54 8.76 0.49 0.39
C LEU A 54 9.31 -0.26 -0.81
N VAL A 55 9.50 -1.58 -0.69
CA VAL A 55 10.07 -2.42 -1.75
C VAL A 55 9.16 -2.44 -2.99
N LEU A 56 7.86 -2.61 -2.81
CA LEU A 56 6.88 -2.59 -3.89
C LEU A 56 6.84 -1.24 -4.61
N GLY A 57 6.87 -0.13 -3.86
CA GLY A 57 6.87 1.22 -4.42
C GLY A 57 8.15 1.55 -5.17
N VAL A 58 9.32 1.23 -4.61
CA VAL A 58 10.62 1.44 -5.26
C VAL A 58 10.77 0.57 -6.50
N GLY A 59 10.39 -0.72 -6.43
CA GLY A 59 10.42 -1.62 -7.57
C GLY A 59 9.54 -1.13 -8.72
N THR A 60 8.32 -0.69 -8.40
CA THR A 60 7.40 -0.13 -9.40
C THR A 60 7.95 1.17 -10.00
N LEU A 61 8.52 2.07 -9.18
CA LEU A 61 9.15 3.29 -9.68
C LEU A 61 10.32 2.98 -10.63
N ALA A 62 11.21 2.07 -10.23
CA ALA A 62 12.35 1.65 -11.04
C ALA A 62 11.89 1.07 -12.38
N ALA A 63 10.86 0.22 -12.37
CA ALA A 63 10.28 -0.36 -13.57
C ALA A 63 9.75 0.72 -14.54
N THR A 64 9.22 1.84 -14.04
CA THR A 64 8.73 2.94 -14.91
C THR A 64 9.80 3.67 -15.72
N PHE A 65 11.08 3.42 -15.44
CA PHE A 65 12.20 3.94 -16.22
C PHE A 65 12.79 2.89 -17.18
N GLY A 66 12.30 1.65 -17.10
CA GLY A 66 12.69 0.54 -17.95
C GLY A 66 11.56 0.15 -18.92
N ASP A 67 11.27 -1.14 -18.99
CA ASP A 67 10.29 -1.72 -19.90
C ASP A 67 8.83 -1.54 -19.41
N GLU A 68 7.93 -1.29 -20.36
CA GLU A 68 6.49 -1.18 -20.08
C GLU A 68 5.91 -2.49 -19.55
N SER A 69 6.41 -3.63 -20.04
CA SER A 69 5.96 -4.95 -19.57
C SER A 69 6.31 -5.17 -18.09
N ASP A 70 7.50 -4.71 -17.66
CA ASP A 70 7.94 -4.77 -16.27
C ASP A 70 7.15 -3.78 -15.40
N THR A 71 6.91 -2.57 -15.90
CA THR A 71 6.02 -1.59 -15.24
C THR A 71 4.65 -2.20 -14.96
N ARG A 72 4.05 -2.86 -15.96
CA ARG A 72 2.75 -3.50 -15.83
C ARG A 72 2.77 -4.65 -14.82
N ARG A 73 3.84 -5.46 -14.80
CA ARG A 73 4.01 -6.55 -13.82
C ARG A 73 4.06 -6.01 -12.39
N TRP A 74 4.91 -5.02 -12.12
CA TRP A 74 5.01 -4.40 -10.80
C TRP A 74 3.72 -3.70 -10.36
N ALA A 75 3.07 -2.96 -11.26
CA ALA A 75 1.78 -2.33 -10.98
C ALA A 75 0.69 -3.36 -10.68
N THR A 76 0.70 -4.51 -11.35
CA THR A 76 -0.23 -5.62 -11.10
C THR A 76 0.01 -6.26 -9.74
N THR A 77 1.28 -6.51 -9.39
CA THR A 77 1.66 -7.03 -8.07
C THR A 77 1.25 -6.09 -6.94
N CYS A 78 1.43 -4.78 -7.10
CA CYS A 78 0.96 -3.79 -6.13
C CYS A 78 -0.56 -3.84 -5.97
N LEU A 79 -1.32 -3.84 -7.07
CA LEU A 79 -2.78 -3.91 -7.01
C LEU A 79 -3.26 -5.19 -6.33
N ALA A 80 -2.62 -6.34 -6.60
CA ALA A 80 -2.94 -7.60 -5.94
C ALA A 80 -2.70 -7.52 -4.43
N SER A 81 -1.59 -6.90 -4.00
CA SER A 81 -1.32 -6.66 -2.57
C SER A 81 -2.38 -5.77 -1.93
N ASP A 82 -2.80 -4.70 -2.60
CA ASP A 82 -3.81 -3.78 -2.05
C ASP A 82 -5.18 -4.42 -1.89
N ILE A 83 -5.58 -5.24 -2.87
CA ILE A 83 -6.82 -6.01 -2.80
C ILE A 83 -6.75 -7.00 -1.63
N ALA A 84 -5.62 -7.68 -1.46
CA ALA A 84 -5.43 -8.59 -0.34
C ALA A 84 -5.53 -7.86 1.02
N ASP A 85 -4.94 -6.67 1.14
CA ASP A 85 -5.05 -5.84 2.35
C ASP A 85 -6.49 -5.38 2.62
N THR A 86 -7.23 -4.95 1.59
CA THR A 86 -8.66 -4.59 1.72
C THR A 86 -9.48 -5.77 2.21
N ILE A 87 -9.28 -6.97 1.64
CA ILE A 87 -9.98 -8.19 2.07
C ILE A 87 -9.61 -8.55 3.51
N ALA A 88 -8.33 -8.52 3.85
CA ALA A 88 -7.86 -8.80 5.20
C ALA A 88 -8.46 -7.83 6.23
N GLY A 89 -8.47 -6.53 5.92
CA GLY A 89 -9.10 -5.50 6.75
C GLY A 89 -10.60 -5.75 6.95
N ALA A 90 -11.33 -6.05 5.87
CA ALA A 90 -12.77 -6.33 5.95
C ALA A 90 -13.08 -7.60 6.76
N ALA A 91 -12.25 -8.63 6.63
CA ALA A 91 -12.37 -9.89 7.35
C ALA A 91 -11.97 -9.79 8.84
N ALA A 92 -11.33 -8.69 9.25
CA ALA A 92 -10.81 -8.51 10.60
C ALA A 92 -11.86 -8.06 11.64
N SER A 93 -13.13 -7.91 11.26
CA SER A 93 -14.20 -7.37 12.14
C SER A 93 -14.35 -8.09 13.48
N ARG A 94 -14.07 -9.40 13.52
CA ARG A 94 -14.08 -10.21 14.75
C ARG A 94 -12.90 -9.93 15.70
N TYR A 95 -11.84 -9.29 15.21
CA TYR A 95 -10.62 -9.00 15.97
C TYR A 95 -10.49 -7.53 16.38
N VAL A 96 -10.91 -6.61 15.49
CA VAL A 96 -10.73 -5.15 15.68
C VAL A 96 -12.06 -4.38 15.73
N GLY A 97 -13.18 -5.11 15.80
CA GLY A 97 -14.53 -4.54 15.72
C GLY A 97 -14.89 -4.06 14.32
N ARG A 98 -16.18 -3.74 14.11
CA ARG A 98 -16.71 -3.28 12.81
C ARG A 98 -16.08 -1.97 12.35
N GLY A 99 -15.90 -1.02 13.26
CA GLY A 99 -15.29 0.28 12.95
C GLY A 99 -13.81 0.15 12.54
N GLY A 100 -13.03 -0.62 13.29
CA GLY A 100 -11.61 -0.86 12.97
C GLY A 100 -11.44 -1.61 11.66
N ALA A 101 -12.27 -2.62 11.39
CA ALA A 101 -12.25 -3.38 10.14
C ALA A 101 -12.62 -2.52 8.93
N ALA A 102 -13.64 -1.67 9.06
CA ALA A 102 -13.99 -0.71 8.03
C ALA A 102 -12.84 0.29 7.78
N GLY A 103 -12.24 0.84 8.84
CA GLY A 103 -11.09 1.74 8.72
C GLY A 103 -9.91 1.08 8.00
N ALA A 104 -9.56 -0.14 8.37
CA ALA A 104 -8.48 -0.90 7.73
C ALA A 104 -8.77 -1.20 6.24
N ALA A 105 -9.99 -1.63 5.91
CA ALA A 105 -10.37 -1.92 4.54
C ALA A 105 -10.39 -0.65 3.65
N LEU A 106 -10.93 0.45 4.18
CA LEU A 106 -11.06 1.72 3.48
C LEU A 106 -9.70 2.39 3.24
N ALA A 107 -8.71 2.19 4.12
CA ALA A 107 -7.38 2.77 3.99
C ALA A 107 -6.68 2.36 2.68
N SER A 108 -6.92 1.13 2.21
CA SER A 108 -6.29 0.60 0.99
C SER A 108 -7.06 0.93 -0.30
N LEU A 109 -8.32 1.36 -0.21
CA LEU A 109 -9.16 1.61 -1.40
C LEU A 109 -8.61 2.65 -2.38
N PRO A 110 -8.00 3.78 -1.95
CA PRO A 110 -7.40 4.72 -2.89
C PRO A 110 -6.31 4.08 -3.76
N PHE A 111 -5.52 3.17 -3.18
CA PHE A 111 -4.47 2.44 -3.90
C PHE A 111 -5.06 1.41 -4.86
N VAL A 112 -6.12 0.68 -4.46
CA VAL A 112 -6.85 -0.23 -5.34
C VAL A 112 -7.44 0.52 -6.54
N ALA A 113 -8.14 1.63 -6.30
CA ALA A 113 -8.77 2.42 -7.34
C ALA A 113 -7.72 3.01 -8.31
N GLY A 114 -6.64 3.60 -7.77
CA GLY A 114 -5.56 4.17 -8.56
C GLY A 114 -4.80 3.12 -9.37
N GLY A 115 -4.52 1.96 -8.78
CA GLY A 115 -3.85 0.84 -9.44
C GLY A 115 -4.69 0.25 -10.59
N ALA A 116 -5.98 0.00 -10.33
CA ALA A 116 -6.91 -0.50 -11.35
C ALA A 116 -7.09 0.50 -12.50
N TRP A 117 -7.20 1.79 -12.20
CA TRP A 117 -7.29 2.84 -13.23
C TRP A 117 -6.01 2.90 -14.07
N SER A 118 -4.84 2.87 -13.42
CA SER A 118 -3.55 2.95 -14.11
C SER A 118 -3.32 1.75 -15.03
N LEU A 119 -3.59 0.53 -14.56
CA LEU A 119 -3.44 -0.71 -15.34
C LEU A 119 -4.38 -0.78 -16.55
N ARG A 120 -5.57 -0.17 -16.48
CA ARG A 120 -6.48 -0.07 -17.63
C ARG A 120 -5.94 0.83 -18.73
N GLY A 121 -5.12 1.83 -18.37
CA GLY A 121 -4.54 2.79 -19.30
C GLY A 121 -3.15 2.42 -19.82
N LEU A 122 -2.45 1.47 -19.19
CA LEU A 122 -1.17 0.97 -19.71
C LEU A 122 -1.39 0.11 -20.97
N PRO A 123 -0.47 0.16 -21.95
CA PRO A 123 -0.48 -0.74 -23.09
C PRO A 123 -0.55 -2.20 -22.65
N LYS A 124 -1.33 -3.00 -23.40
CA LYS A 124 -1.29 -4.45 -23.27
C LYS A 124 -0.03 -4.89 -24.01
N GLY A 125 1.00 -5.29 -23.25
CA GLY A 125 2.22 -5.88 -23.81
C GLY A 125 1.95 -7.15 -24.60
#